data_AF-A0A357IPD4-F1
#
_entry.id   AF-A0A357IPD4-F1
#
_cell.length_a   1.000
_cell.length_b   1.000
_cell.length_c   1.000
_cell.angle_alpha   90.00
_cell.angle_beta   90.00
_cell.angle_gamma   90.00
#
_symmetry.space_group_name_H-M   'P 1'
#
loop_
_entity.id
_entity.type
_entity.pdbx_description
1 polymer ?
#
loop_
_entity_poly.entity_id
_entity_poly.type
_entity_poly.pdbx_seq_one_letter_code
_entity_poly.pdbx_strand_id
1 'polypeptide(L)'
;MNILKSIGASFTKLWRWIRETAWVQPLLIVGAIFAVIFSIPKATAWVQSFGVGTSTAYYMAQKKTLEGENHKDSEITTEADKLTYALMKWSNFADQHEYATYDEFKTNFEASEEKAIIDRAGGEKFYLVYVAKGNDACDSAQEGFENLQNNWGVGSRYAPADSRSFAFSTIYTDEDSTNDDDFVIESEKSAFNRYLLKFDDLGFFADAGARFDTCPYKKNANLSSSSNYDNFIDAGTKLDSSSFIKPTVILVDFSKEAFDLGRVGVSEILFGVSGNTAYEKAELLLQMWNHTDSDSSNPFTKGYNA
;
A
#
# COMPACT_ATOMS: atom_id res chain seq x y z
N MET A 1 -24.60 35.15 -26.88
CA MET A 1 -25.52 34.04 -27.20
C MET A 1 -25.40 33.52 -28.66
N ASN A 2 -24.33 33.82 -29.40
CA ASN A 2 -24.13 33.36 -30.79
C ASN A 2 -23.06 32.27 -30.94
N ILE A 3 -22.15 32.11 -29.97
CA ILE A 3 -21.03 31.14 -30.03
C ILE A 3 -21.50 29.71 -29.69
N LEU A 4 -22.30 29.54 -28.63
CA LEU A 4 -22.86 28.23 -28.25
C LEU A 4 -23.79 27.62 -29.33
N LYS A 5 -24.52 28.48 -30.07
CA LYS A 5 -25.39 28.06 -31.17
C LYS A 5 -24.60 27.63 -32.41
N SER A 6 -23.43 28.24 -32.64
CA SER A 6 -22.52 27.91 -33.75
C SER A 6 -21.76 26.58 -33.51
N ILE A 7 -21.37 26.31 -32.26
CA ILE A 7 -20.73 25.04 -31.88
C ILE A 7 -21.73 23.88 -31.98
N GLY A 8 -22.96 24.06 -31.50
CA GLY A 8 -24.02 23.03 -31.61
C GLY A 8 -24.41 22.68 -33.06
N ALA A 9 -24.40 23.66 -33.97
CA ALA A 9 -24.65 23.44 -35.40
C ALA A 9 -23.52 22.64 -36.09
N SER A 10 -22.30 22.74 -35.58
CA SER A 10 -21.14 22.01 -36.11
C SER A 10 -21.13 20.55 -35.62
N PHE A 11 -21.48 20.32 -34.35
CA PHE A 11 -21.63 18.97 -33.79
C PHE A 11 -22.77 18.18 -34.44
N THR A 12 -23.90 18.82 -34.72
CA THR A 12 -25.04 18.16 -35.38
C THR A 12 -24.74 17.77 -36.83
N LYS A 13 -23.94 18.57 -37.55
CA LYS A 13 -23.44 18.19 -38.88
C LYS A 13 -22.43 17.03 -38.82
N LEU A 14 -21.52 17.05 -37.85
CA LEU A 14 -20.56 15.97 -37.64
C LEU A 14 -21.28 14.65 -37.27
N TRP A 15 -22.28 14.72 -36.39
CA TRP A 15 -23.09 13.58 -35.98
C TRP A 15 -23.88 12.99 -37.15
N ARG A 16 -24.46 13.84 -38.00
CA ARG A 16 -25.18 13.38 -39.20
C ARG A 16 -24.21 12.76 -40.21
N TRP A 17 -23.03 13.34 -40.40
CA TRP A 17 -21.99 12.77 -41.27
C TRP A 17 -21.50 11.40 -40.78
N ILE A 18 -21.27 11.23 -39.47
CA ILE A 18 -20.92 9.94 -38.86
C ILE A 18 -22.04 8.91 -39.09
N ARG A 19 -23.31 9.32 -38.97
CA ARG A 19 -24.46 8.44 -39.15
C ARG A 19 -24.69 7.99 -40.60
N GLU A 20 -24.45 8.87 -41.56
CA GLU A 20 -24.72 8.63 -42.99
C GLU A 20 -23.56 7.94 -43.72
N THR A 21 -22.38 7.86 -43.11
CA THR A 21 -21.18 7.28 -43.71
C THR A 21 -21.01 5.81 -43.34
N ALA A 22 -21.44 4.90 -44.23
CA ALA A 22 -21.52 3.45 -43.98
C ALA A 22 -20.20 2.78 -43.56
N TRP A 23 -19.03 3.32 -43.94
CA TRP A 23 -17.72 2.77 -43.55
C TRP A 23 -17.22 3.28 -42.19
N VAL A 24 -17.79 4.37 -41.66
CA VAL A 24 -17.44 4.91 -40.35
C VAL A 24 -18.06 4.07 -39.24
N GLN A 25 -19.24 3.47 -39.48
CA GLN A 25 -19.94 2.64 -38.48
C GLN A 25 -19.11 1.43 -38.00
N PRO A 26 -18.50 0.59 -38.86
CA PRO A 26 -17.60 -0.48 -38.41
C PRO A 26 -16.39 0.06 -37.64
N LEU A 27 -15.81 1.17 -38.08
CA LEU A 27 -14.60 1.75 -37.48
C LEU A 27 -14.87 2.31 -36.08
N LEU A 28 -16.05 2.90 -35.86
CA LEU A 28 -16.50 3.41 -34.58
C LEU A 28 -16.83 2.27 -33.60
N ILE A 29 -17.41 1.17 -34.09
CA ILE A 29 -17.62 -0.05 -33.29
C ILE A 29 -16.27 -0.64 -32.87
N VAL A 30 -15.31 -0.75 -33.79
CA VAL A 30 -13.95 -1.23 -33.48
C VAL A 30 -13.26 -0.29 -32.48
N GLY A 31 -13.33 1.02 -32.67
CA GLY A 31 -12.77 2.01 -31.74
C GLY A 31 -13.41 1.95 -30.34
N ALA A 32 -14.73 1.75 -30.26
CA ALA A 32 -15.43 1.56 -28.99
C ALA A 32 -15.05 0.25 -28.30
N ILE A 33 -14.89 -0.85 -29.06
CA ILE A 33 -14.41 -2.12 -28.54
C ILE A 33 -12.98 -1.99 -28.01
N PHE A 34 -12.06 -1.35 -28.75
CA PHE A 34 -10.71 -1.09 -28.26
C PHE A 34 -10.70 -0.15 -27.05
N ALA A 35 -11.54 0.88 -27.03
CA ALA A 35 -11.68 1.76 -25.86
C ALA A 35 -12.17 0.99 -24.64
N VAL A 36 -13.11 0.05 -24.79
CA VAL A 36 -13.56 -0.86 -23.72
C VAL A 36 -12.43 -1.82 -23.31
N ILE A 37 -11.73 -2.43 -24.26
CA ILE A 37 -10.59 -3.33 -23.98
C ILE A 37 -9.44 -2.61 -23.27
N PHE A 38 -9.13 -1.36 -23.65
CA PHE A 38 -8.09 -0.55 -23.02
C PHE A 38 -8.54 0.19 -21.75
N SER A 39 -9.85 0.30 -21.50
CA SER A 39 -10.40 0.81 -20.23
C SER A 39 -10.63 -0.30 -19.20
N ILE A 40 -10.53 -1.57 -19.61
CA ILE A 40 -10.28 -2.67 -18.68
C ILE A 40 -8.81 -2.55 -18.25
N PRO A 41 -8.51 -2.34 -16.94
CA PRO A 41 -7.14 -2.39 -16.44
C PRO A 41 -6.50 -3.70 -16.89
N LYS A 42 -5.24 -3.66 -17.35
CA LYS A 42 -4.50 -4.78 -17.96
C LYS A 42 -4.62 -6.09 -17.16
N ALA A 43 -5.68 -6.83 -17.44
CA ALA A 43 -6.03 -8.08 -16.79
C ALA A 43 -5.47 -9.30 -17.55
N THR A 44 -4.65 -9.09 -18.59
CA THR A 44 -4.19 -10.17 -19.47
C THR A 44 -2.92 -10.86 -19.00
N ALA A 45 -2.18 -10.30 -18.03
CA ALA A 45 -1.18 -11.03 -17.24
C ALA A 45 -1.80 -11.68 -15.97
N TRP A 46 -2.89 -11.10 -15.46
CA TRP A 46 -3.64 -11.56 -14.29
C TRP A 46 -4.35 -12.90 -14.51
N VAL A 47 -4.80 -13.21 -15.73
CA VAL A 47 -5.49 -14.50 -16.02
C VAL A 47 -4.53 -15.70 -15.98
N GLN A 48 -3.24 -15.51 -16.25
CA GLN A 48 -2.26 -16.61 -16.22
C GLN A 48 -1.69 -16.89 -14.81
N SER A 49 -1.89 -16.00 -13.84
CA SER A 49 -1.46 -16.21 -12.45
C SER A 49 -2.53 -16.86 -11.56
N PHE A 50 -3.68 -17.27 -12.09
CA PHE A 50 -4.73 -18.02 -11.35
C PHE A 50 -4.37 -19.50 -11.15
N GLY A 51 -3.13 -19.77 -10.77
CA GLY A 51 -2.69 -21.04 -10.21
C GLY A 51 -2.68 -20.97 -8.69
N VAL A 52 -3.73 -21.52 -8.08
CA VAL A 52 -3.83 -21.98 -6.67
C VAL A 52 -3.99 -20.89 -5.59
N GLY A 53 -5.21 -20.82 -5.01
CA GLY A 53 -5.53 -20.08 -3.77
C GLY A 53 -6.47 -18.90 -3.98
N THR A 54 -7.64 -18.89 -3.33
CA THR A 54 -8.56 -17.73 -3.32
C THR A 54 -7.94 -16.50 -2.66
N SER A 55 -6.90 -16.71 -1.84
CA SER A 55 -6.20 -15.62 -1.17
C SER A 55 -5.33 -14.77 -2.09
N THR A 56 -4.75 -15.42 -3.10
CA THR A 56 -3.83 -14.76 -4.03
C THR A 56 -4.53 -13.67 -4.83
N ALA A 57 -5.81 -13.84 -5.20
CA ALA A 57 -6.53 -12.86 -6.00
C ALA A 57 -6.79 -11.52 -5.26
N TYR A 58 -7.05 -11.58 -3.95
CA TYR A 58 -7.37 -10.40 -3.15
C TYR A 58 -6.17 -9.47 -3.04
N TYR A 59 -5.04 -10.00 -2.57
CA TYR A 59 -3.81 -9.24 -2.42
C TYR A 59 -3.19 -8.85 -3.77
N MET A 60 -3.28 -9.70 -4.80
CA MET A 60 -2.75 -9.40 -6.14
C MET A 60 -3.42 -8.18 -6.78
N ALA A 61 -4.69 -7.89 -6.48
CA ALA A 61 -5.40 -6.74 -7.04
C ALA A 61 -4.80 -5.40 -6.62
N GLN A 62 -4.05 -5.36 -5.51
CA GLN A 62 -3.41 -4.16 -4.95
C GLN A 62 -1.88 -4.24 -4.96
N LYS A 63 -1.32 -5.18 -5.74
CA LYS A 63 0.12 -5.43 -5.79
C LYS A 63 0.90 -4.24 -6.33
N LYS A 64 2.01 -3.93 -5.66
CA LYS A 64 3.12 -3.12 -6.14
C LYS A 64 4.24 -4.08 -6.51
N THR A 65 4.53 -4.14 -7.80
CA THR A 65 5.47 -5.13 -8.35
C THR A 65 6.92 -4.79 -8.00
N LEU A 66 7.69 -5.86 -7.73
CA LEU A 66 9.16 -5.91 -7.66
C LEU A 66 9.79 -6.34 -9.00
N GLU A 67 9.02 -6.35 -10.09
CA GLU A 67 9.54 -6.74 -11.40
C GLU A 67 10.62 -5.78 -11.90
N GLY A 68 11.78 -6.31 -12.23
CA GLY A 68 12.97 -5.58 -12.64
C GLY A 68 13.79 -5.05 -11.47
N GLU A 69 13.49 -5.46 -10.23
CA GLU A 69 14.18 -4.98 -9.03
C GLU A 69 15.69 -5.13 -9.18
N ASN A 70 16.41 -4.07 -8.85
CA ASN A 70 17.87 -4.04 -8.89
C ASN A 70 18.36 -3.15 -7.75
N HIS A 71 19.15 -3.73 -6.85
CA HIS A 71 19.76 -2.98 -5.75
C HIS A 71 21.03 -2.24 -6.19
N LYS A 72 21.64 -2.64 -7.32
CA LYS A 72 22.82 -1.97 -7.85
C LYS A 72 22.42 -0.58 -8.32
N ASP A 73 23.23 0.40 -7.95
CA ASP A 73 23.10 1.82 -8.33
C ASP A 73 22.01 2.63 -7.58
N SER A 74 21.37 2.05 -6.55
CA SER A 74 20.34 2.71 -5.72
C SER A 74 19.18 3.32 -6.54
N GLU A 75 18.96 2.85 -7.78
CA GLU A 75 17.93 3.37 -8.65
C GLU A 75 16.52 3.00 -8.15
N ILE A 76 15.62 3.98 -8.11
CA ILE A 76 14.22 3.79 -7.71
C ILE A 76 13.40 3.46 -8.97
N THR A 77 13.20 2.16 -9.23
CA THR A 77 12.70 1.69 -10.54
C THR A 77 11.34 1.02 -10.45
N THR A 78 11.18 0.09 -9.52
CA THR A 78 9.97 -0.74 -9.39
C THR A 78 8.82 0.05 -8.78
N GLU A 79 7.60 -0.50 -8.81
CA GLU A 79 6.47 0.15 -8.13
C GLU A 79 6.64 0.11 -6.61
N ALA A 80 7.21 -0.99 -6.09
CA ALA A 80 7.55 -1.13 -4.69
C ALA A 80 8.64 -0.12 -4.29
N ASP A 81 9.71 0.02 -5.09
CA ASP A 81 10.75 1.04 -4.88
C ASP A 81 10.16 2.43 -4.74
N LYS A 82 9.35 2.84 -5.71
CA LYS A 82 8.75 4.18 -5.76
C LYS A 82 7.88 4.45 -4.54
N LEU A 83 7.09 3.45 -4.14
CA LEU A 83 6.25 3.58 -2.95
C LEU A 83 7.11 3.70 -1.69
N THR A 84 8.05 2.79 -1.48
CA THR A 84 8.87 2.78 -0.25
C THR A 84 9.77 3.99 -0.15
N TYR A 85 10.35 4.46 -1.27
CA TYR A 85 11.08 5.72 -1.32
C TYR A 85 10.19 6.93 -1.00
N ALA A 86 8.97 6.97 -1.53
CA ALA A 86 8.00 8.01 -1.18
C ALA A 86 7.64 8.00 0.31
N LEU A 87 7.43 6.81 0.88
CA LEU A 87 7.17 6.65 2.31
C LEU A 87 8.38 7.09 3.14
N MET A 88 9.59 6.73 2.75
CA MET A 88 10.83 7.13 3.42
C MET A 88 10.96 8.65 3.47
N LYS A 89 10.80 9.32 2.33
CA LYS A 89 10.96 10.77 2.18
C LYS A 89 9.94 11.58 2.98
N TRP A 90 8.69 11.11 3.02
CA TRP A 90 7.57 11.88 3.58
C TRP A 90 7.11 11.42 4.96
N SER A 91 7.70 10.34 5.49
CA SER A 91 7.50 9.97 6.90
C SER A 91 8.35 10.85 7.80
N ASN A 92 7.80 11.26 8.94
CA ASN A 92 8.53 12.05 9.92
C ASN A 92 9.50 11.20 10.79
N PHE A 93 10.39 10.44 10.15
CA PHE A 93 11.45 9.77 10.89
C PHE A 93 12.30 10.81 11.60
N ALA A 94 12.68 10.50 12.85
CA ALA A 94 13.46 11.41 13.69
C ALA A 94 14.66 11.88 12.86
N ASP A 95 14.79 13.21 12.72
CA ASP A 95 15.89 13.92 12.04
C ASP A 95 15.67 14.35 10.57
N GLN A 96 14.54 14.04 9.91
CA GLN A 96 14.43 14.32 8.47
C GLN A 96 13.50 15.45 8.03
N HIS A 97 12.35 15.71 8.66
CA HIS A 97 11.44 16.77 8.19
C HIS A 97 10.60 17.42 9.31
N GLU A 98 11.16 18.43 9.99
CA GLU A 98 10.40 19.28 10.92
C GLU A 98 9.59 20.33 10.15
N TYR A 99 8.47 19.93 9.56
CA TYR A 99 7.44 20.92 9.22
C TYR A 99 6.87 21.50 10.50
N ALA A 100 6.81 22.82 10.63
CA ALA A 100 6.33 23.46 11.85
C ALA A 100 4.81 23.32 12.02
N THR A 101 4.09 23.14 10.91
CA THR A 101 2.62 23.02 10.88
C THR A 101 2.17 21.98 9.85
N TYR A 102 0.98 21.41 10.07
CA TYR A 102 0.36 20.50 9.12
C TYR A 102 0.09 21.16 7.76
N ASP A 103 -0.32 22.42 7.72
CA ASP A 103 -0.61 23.12 6.46
C ASP A 103 0.65 23.28 5.60
N GLU A 104 1.80 23.52 6.23
CA GLU A 104 3.10 23.56 5.56
C GLU A 104 3.49 22.19 5.01
N PHE A 105 3.41 21.14 5.85
CA PHE A 105 3.62 19.75 5.43
C PHE A 105 2.75 19.41 4.22
N LYS A 106 1.44 19.65 4.34
CA LYS A 106 0.45 19.31 3.32
C LYS A 106 0.71 20.05 2.01
N THR A 107 1.02 21.34 2.07
CA THR A 107 1.32 22.14 0.87
C THR A 107 2.53 21.59 0.13
N ASN A 108 3.61 21.25 0.84
CA ASN A 108 4.82 20.69 0.24
C ASN A 108 4.57 19.27 -0.29
N PHE A 109 3.84 18.45 0.46
CA PHE A 109 3.49 17.10 0.05
C PHE A 109 2.61 17.10 -1.20
N GLU A 110 1.59 17.96 -1.27
CA GLU A 110 0.71 18.08 -2.45
C GLU A 110 1.45 18.57 -3.71
N ALA A 111 2.52 19.35 -3.54
CA ALA A 111 3.36 19.83 -4.65
C ALA A 111 4.42 18.81 -5.11
N SER A 112 4.58 17.68 -4.40
CA SER A 112 5.63 16.70 -4.64
C SER A 112 5.29 15.72 -5.77
N GLU A 113 6.33 15.16 -6.40
CA GLU A 113 6.17 14.07 -7.37
C GLU A 113 5.70 12.77 -6.68
N GLU A 114 6.02 12.60 -5.40
CA GLU A 114 5.62 11.44 -4.60
C GLU A 114 4.12 11.41 -4.28
N LYS A 115 3.43 12.56 -4.29
CA LYS A 115 1.98 12.63 -4.06
C LYS A 115 1.20 11.67 -4.96
N ALA A 116 1.53 11.65 -6.25
CA ALA A 116 0.86 10.79 -7.22
C ALA A 116 1.15 9.30 -6.98
N ILE A 117 2.30 8.96 -6.39
CA ILE A 117 2.66 7.59 -6.00
C ILE A 117 1.81 7.16 -4.80
N ILE A 118 1.73 8.01 -3.77
CA ILE A 118 0.92 7.76 -2.57
C ILE A 118 -0.57 7.68 -2.89
N ASP A 119 -1.09 8.55 -3.75
CA ASP A 119 -2.50 8.50 -4.19
C ASP A 119 -2.85 7.17 -4.87
N ARG A 120 -1.93 6.62 -5.68
CA ARG A 120 -2.10 5.30 -6.30
C ARG A 120 -1.91 4.12 -5.34
N ALA A 121 -1.31 4.34 -4.18
CA ALA A 121 -1.14 3.33 -3.15
C ALA A 121 -2.35 3.25 -2.20
N GLY A 122 -3.05 4.37 -2.03
CA GLY A 122 -4.26 4.43 -1.20
C GLY A 122 -4.62 5.82 -0.70
N GLY A 123 -3.84 6.85 -1.05
CA GLY A 123 -4.13 8.23 -0.69
C GLY A 123 -3.59 8.61 0.69
N GLU A 124 -4.33 9.44 1.41
CA GLU A 124 -3.91 10.01 2.70
C GLU A 124 -3.69 8.93 3.77
N LYS A 125 -4.40 7.80 3.70
CA LYS A 125 -4.30 6.73 4.70
C LYS A 125 -4.61 5.36 4.10
N PHE A 126 -3.75 4.38 4.33
CA PHE A 126 -3.89 3.03 3.78
C PHE A 126 -2.97 2.03 4.50
N TYR A 127 -3.23 0.73 4.30
CA TYR A 127 -2.32 -0.32 4.75
C TYR A 127 -1.30 -0.67 3.66
N LEU A 128 -0.02 -0.76 4.00
CA LEU A 128 0.97 -1.47 3.19
C LEU A 128 1.17 -2.86 3.77
N VAL A 129 0.94 -3.90 2.97
CA VAL A 129 0.97 -5.30 3.44
C VAL A 129 2.01 -6.11 2.68
N TYR A 130 3.01 -6.60 3.39
CA TYR A 130 3.96 -7.58 2.86
C TYR A 130 3.37 -8.99 3.01
N VAL A 131 3.25 -9.71 1.91
CA VAL A 131 2.59 -11.03 1.85
C VAL A 131 3.45 -12.05 1.09
N ALA A 132 3.09 -13.34 1.20
CA ALA A 132 3.63 -14.40 0.35
C ALA A 132 2.50 -15.28 -0.17
N LYS A 133 2.68 -15.88 -1.36
CA LYS A 133 1.77 -16.88 -1.90
C LYS A 133 1.84 -18.16 -1.06
N GLY A 134 0.68 -18.80 -0.86
CA GLY A 134 0.59 -20.07 -0.13
C GLY A 134 1.05 -20.00 1.33
N ASN A 135 0.97 -18.83 1.96
CA ASN A 135 1.30 -18.64 3.37
C ASN A 135 0.01 -18.63 4.22
N ASP A 136 -0.16 -19.63 5.10
CA ASP A 136 -1.36 -19.79 5.93
C ASP A 136 -1.70 -18.55 6.78
N ALA A 137 -0.69 -17.83 7.26
CA ALA A 137 -0.91 -16.62 8.05
C ALA A 137 -1.41 -15.45 7.18
N CYS A 138 -0.93 -15.34 5.92
CA CYS A 138 -1.47 -14.39 4.95
C CYS A 138 -2.92 -14.72 4.59
N ASP A 139 -3.24 -16.00 4.37
CA ASP A 139 -4.60 -16.46 4.08
C ASP A 139 -5.55 -16.16 5.25
N SER A 140 -5.12 -16.44 6.48
CA SER A 140 -5.87 -16.15 7.70
C SER A 140 -6.07 -14.65 7.95
N ALA A 141 -5.08 -13.82 7.62
CA ALA A 141 -5.18 -12.36 7.74
C ALA A 141 -6.10 -11.74 6.69
N GLN A 142 -6.14 -12.31 5.48
CA GLN A 142 -7.03 -11.85 4.42
C GLN A 142 -8.49 -11.87 4.85
N GLU A 143 -8.94 -12.92 5.54
CA GLU A 143 -10.32 -12.98 6.04
C GLU A 143 -10.67 -11.75 6.91
N GLY A 144 -9.70 -11.25 7.67
CA GLY A 144 -9.83 -10.03 8.46
C GLY A 144 -9.92 -8.77 7.59
N PHE A 145 -9.05 -8.64 6.59
CA PHE A 145 -9.09 -7.51 5.65
C PHE A 145 -10.37 -7.49 4.81
N GLU A 146 -10.80 -8.63 4.28
CA GLU A 146 -12.06 -8.74 3.53
C GLU A 146 -13.27 -8.41 4.39
N ASN A 147 -13.32 -8.91 5.62
CA ASN A 147 -14.40 -8.61 6.54
C ASN A 147 -14.44 -7.11 6.88
N LEU A 148 -13.29 -6.51 7.16
CA LEU A 148 -13.19 -5.07 7.41
C LEU A 148 -13.63 -4.25 6.19
N GLN A 149 -13.14 -4.60 5.00
CA GLN A 149 -13.47 -3.90 3.75
C GLN A 149 -14.95 -4.00 3.41
N ASN A 150 -15.55 -5.19 3.51
CA ASN A 150 -16.95 -5.43 3.16
C ASN A 150 -17.92 -4.73 4.13
N ASN A 151 -17.47 -4.46 5.35
CA ASN A 151 -18.28 -3.78 6.37
C ASN A 151 -17.79 -2.34 6.65
N TRP A 152 -16.90 -1.80 5.82
CA TRP A 152 -16.29 -0.50 6.06
C TRP A 152 -17.32 0.63 6.11
N GLY A 153 -17.39 1.34 7.24
CA GLY A 153 -18.38 2.40 7.47
C GLY A 153 -19.82 1.91 7.63
N VAL A 154 -20.05 0.58 7.70
CA VAL A 154 -21.38 -0.01 7.88
C VAL A 154 -21.65 -0.21 9.36
N GLY A 155 -22.64 0.52 9.88
CA GLY A 155 -23.02 0.48 11.30
C GLY A 155 -21.95 1.06 12.23
N SER A 156 -22.07 0.80 13.53
CA SER A 156 -21.14 1.36 14.54
C SER A 156 -19.88 0.51 14.75
N ARG A 157 -19.86 -0.76 14.33
CA ARG A 157 -18.76 -1.68 14.62
C ARG A 157 -17.51 -1.43 13.78
N TYR A 158 -17.68 -1.16 12.48
CA TYR A 158 -16.59 -0.99 11.52
C TYR A 158 -16.56 0.44 10.95
N ALA A 159 -16.92 1.41 11.78
CA ALA A 159 -16.86 2.83 11.43
C ALA A 159 -15.43 3.36 11.62
N PRO A 160 -14.75 3.82 10.57
CA PRO A 160 -13.48 4.53 10.72
C PRO A 160 -13.71 5.85 11.45
N ALA A 161 -12.84 6.19 12.39
CA ALA A 161 -12.94 7.41 13.17
C ALA A 161 -12.83 8.68 12.31
N ASP A 162 -12.17 8.57 11.15
CA ASP A 162 -11.87 9.67 10.24
C ASP A 162 -12.73 9.70 8.97
N SER A 163 -13.70 8.79 8.82
CA SER A 163 -14.56 8.68 7.64
C SER A 163 -13.82 8.47 6.30
N ARG A 164 -12.53 8.13 6.33
CA ARG A 164 -11.74 7.87 5.13
C ARG A 164 -12.13 6.53 4.50
N SER A 165 -11.89 6.38 3.20
CA SER A 165 -12.14 5.10 2.52
C SER A 165 -11.08 4.07 2.88
N PHE A 166 -11.50 2.81 3.02
CA PHE A 166 -10.58 1.69 3.17
C PHE A 166 -9.68 1.58 1.94
N ALA A 167 -8.37 1.47 2.16
CA ALA A 167 -7.39 1.28 1.12
C ALA A 167 -6.22 0.45 1.64
N PHE A 168 -5.63 -0.34 0.75
CA PHE A 168 -4.38 -1.04 1.01
C PHE A 168 -3.59 -1.26 -0.29
N SER A 169 -2.29 -1.46 -0.14
CA SER A 169 -1.34 -1.87 -1.15
C SER A 169 -0.58 -3.09 -0.66
N THR A 170 -0.10 -3.94 -1.57
CA THR A 170 0.64 -5.15 -1.21
C THR A 170 1.99 -5.22 -1.89
N ILE A 171 2.97 -5.83 -1.22
CA ILE A 171 4.25 -6.23 -1.80
C ILE A 171 4.39 -7.74 -1.55
N TYR A 172 4.64 -8.51 -2.61
CA TYR A 172 4.86 -9.95 -2.49
C TYR A 172 6.33 -10.23 -2.22
N THR A 173 6.60 -10.80 -1.05
CA THR A 173 7.95 -11.17 -0.60
C THR A 173 8.56 -12.35 -1.36
N ASP A 174 7.74 -13.06 -2.13
CA ASP A 174 8.05 -14.20 -2.99
C ASP A 174 7.70 -13.92 -4.46
N GLU A 175 7.75 -12.65 -4.86
CA GLU A 175 7.65 -12.26 -6.27
C GLU A 175 8.92 -12.67 -7.01
N ASP A 176 8.76 -13.56 -7.99
CA ASP A 176 9.79 -13.81 -9.00
C ASP A 176 9.89 -12.62 -9.94
N SER A 177 11.11 -12.27 -10.34
CA SER A 177 11.37 -11.26 -11.36
C SER A 177 12.11 -11.82 -12.58
N THR A 178 11.84 -11.27 -13.76
CA THR A 178 12.49 -11.72 -15.01
C THR A 178 14.01 -11.53 -15.03
N ASN A 179 14.54 -10.66 -14.17
CA ASN A 179 15.99 -10.43 -14.03
C ASN A 179 16.62 -11.19 -12.85
N ASP A 180 15.90 -12.07 -12.16
CA ASP A 180 16.45 -12.83 -11.03
C ASP A 180 17.67 -13.69 -11.42
N ASP A 181 17.62 -14.28 -12.63
CA ASP A 181 18.71 -15.10 -13.18
C ASP A 181 19.95 -14.28 -13.59
N ASP A 182 19.86 -12.94 -13.66
CA ASP A 182 21.00 -12.06 -13.96
C ASP A 182 21.94 -11.90 -12.74
N PHE A 183 21.50 -12.31 -11.55
CA PHE A 183 22.26 -12.18 -10.31
C PHE A 183 22.98 -13.48 -9.93
N VAL A 184 24.29 -13.38 -9.73
CA VAL A 184 25.15 -14.53 -9.39
C VAL A 184 25.32 -14.74 -7.89
N ILE A 185 25.07 -13.70 -7.08
CA ILE A 185 25.15 -13.76 -5.61
C ILE A 185 23.82 -14.31 -5.10
N GLU A 186 23.86 -15.41 -4.34
CA GLU A 186 22.66 -16.12 -3.90
C GLU A 186 21.67 -15.21 -3.15
N SER A 187 22.17 -14.33 -2.27
CA SER A 187 21.35 -13.39 -1.53
C SER A 187 20.67 -12.34 -2.43
N GLU A 188 21.15 -12.12 -3.65
CA GLU A 188 20.60 -11.16 -4.61
C GLU A 188 19.68 -11.82 -5.63
N LYS A 189 19.53 -13.15 -5.63
CA LYS A 189 18.70 -13.85 -6.63
C LYS A 189 17.22 -13.55 -6.50
N SER A 190 16.73 -13.27 -5.30
CA SER A 190 15.34 -12.86 -5.10
C SER A 190 15.18 -11.36 -5.26
N ALA A 191 14.18 -10.95 -6.05
CA ALA A 191 13.78 -9.55 -6.15
C ALA A 191 13.48 -8.92 -4.78
N PHE A 192 12.82 -9.65 -3.88
CA PHE A 192 12.54 -9.13 -2.54
C PHE A 192 13.81 -8.91 -1.72
N ASN A 193 14.81 -9.79 -1.81
CA ASN A 193 16.07 -9.57 -1.11
C ASN A 193 16.82 -8.34 -1.66
N ARG A 194 16.79 -8.11 -2.98
CA ARG A 194 17.36 -6.90 -3.59
C ARG A 194 16.66 -5.64 -3.10
N TYR A 195 15.33 -5.68 -3.00
CA TYR A 195 14.54 -4.62 -2.39
C TYR A 195 14.92 -4.39 -0.92
N LEU A 196 15.07 -5.46 -0.12
CA LEU A 196 15.51 -5.35 1.28
C LEU A 196 16.89 -4.69 1.39
N LEU A 197 17.87 -5.14 0.61
CA LEU A 197 19.22 -4.56 0.54
C LEU A 197 19.17 -3.06 0.25
N LYS A 198 18.45 -2.68 -0.81
CA LYS A 198 18.34 -1.28 -1.24
C LYS A 198 17.80 -0.38 -0.13
N PHE A 199 16.70 -0.80 0.52
CA PHE A 199 16.05 0.03 1.53
C PHE A 199 16.68 -0.07 2.91
N ASP A 200 17.56 -1.05 3.14
CA ASP A 200 18.49 -1.06 4.27
C ASP A 200 19.61 -0.02 4.05
N ASP A 201 20.22 0.00 2.85
CA ASP A 201 21.23 0.99 2.46
C ASP A 201 20.69 2.43 2.48
N LEU A 202 19.42 2.62 2.11
CA LEU A 202 18.74 3.92 2.17
C LEU A 202 18.21 4.28 3.56
N GLY A 203 18.28 3.35 4.53
CA GLY A 203 17.90 3.59 5.93
C GLY A 203 16.42 3.42 6.27
N PHE A 204 15.56 3.08 5.31
CA PHE A 204 14.11 2.99 5.53
C PHE A 204 13.74 2.01 6.65
N PHE A 205 14.31 0.79 6.65
CA PHE A 205 13.96 -0.22 7.65
C PHE A 205 14.44 0.13 9.05
N ALA A 206 15.63 0.71 9.16
CA ALA A 206 16.17 1.20 10.42
C ALA A 206 15.31 2.33 10.99
N ASP A 207 14.97 3.33 10.17
CA ASP A 207 14.20 4.50 10.58
C ASP A 207 12.76 4.13 10.95
N ALA A 208 12.09 3.34 10.10
CA ALA A 208 10.74 2.85 10.36
C ALA A 208 10.72 1.93 11.59
N GLY A 209 11.69 1.03 11.70
CA GLY A 209 11.80 0.10 12.82
C GLY A 209 12.04 0.79 14.15
N ALA A 210 12.93 1.79 14.20
CA ALA A 210 13.16 2.61 15.40
C ALA A 210 11.89 3.33 15.84
N ARG A 211 11.10 3.87 14.91
CA ARG A 211 9.77 4.43 15.20
C ARG A 211 8.85 3.37 15.80
N PHE A 212 8.70 2.24 15.12
CA PHE A 212 7.82 1.16 15.55
C PHE A 212 8.18 0.58 16.92
N ASP A 213 9.47 0.58 17.27
CA ASP A 213 9.96 0.14 18.57
C ASP A 213 9.39 0.97 19.73
N THR A 214 9.07 2.23 19.45
CA THR A 214 8.47 3.17 20.40
C THR A 214 6.95 3.26 20.31
N CYS A 215 6.32 2.58 19.34
CA CYS A 215 4.88 2.65 19.16
C CYS A 215 4.12 1.92 20.29
N PRO A 216 2.92 2.40 20.67
CA PRO A 216 2.17 1.82 21.78
C PRO A 216 1.85 0.34 21.59
N TYR A 217 1.62 -0.08 20.35
CA TYR A 217 1.29 -1.47 20.01
C TYR A 217 2.29 -2.47 20.61
N LYS A 218 3.60 -2.22 20.49
CA LYS A 218 4.65 -3.10 21.03
C LYS A 218 4.46 -3.33 22.53
N LYS A 219 4.28 -2.24 23.28
CA LYS A 219 4.08 -2.28 24.75
C LYS A 219 2.76 -2.95 25.10
N ASN A 220 1.69 -2.55 24.44
CA ASN A 220 0.32 -2.87 24.82
C ASN A 220 -0.09 -4.30 24.47
N ALA A 221 0.38 -4.79 23.32
CA ALA A 221 0.21 -6.19 22.94
C ALA A 221 1.20 -7.12 23.68
N ASN A 222 2.00 -6.59 24.63
CA ASN A 222 3.03 -7.31 25.38
C ASN A 222 3.95 -8.12 24.47
N LEU A 223 4.35 -7.55 23.34
CA LEU A 223 5.27 -8.16 22.40
C LEU A 223 6.68 -8.10 22.98
N SER A 224 6.95 -9.04 23.89
CA SER A 224 8.19 -9.13 24.68
C SER A 224 9.40 -9.60 23.86
N SER A 225 9.18 -10.14 22.66
CA SER A 225 10.25 -10.52 21.75
C SER A 225 10.66 -9.32 20.88
N SER A 226 11.80 -8.69 21.21
CA SER A 226 12.46 -7.71 20.34
C SER A 226 12.73 -8.27 18.93
N SER A 227 12.82 -9.61 18.80
CA SER A 227 13.22 -10.29 17.58
C SER A 227 12.44 -9.94 16.32
N ASN A 228 11.13 -9.67 16.39
CA ASN A 228 10.37 -9.34 15.18
C ASN A 228 10.68 -7.92 14.69
N TYR A 229 10.82 -6.98 15.61
CA TYR A 229 11.25 -5.61 15.30
C TYR A 229 12.71 -5.61 14.84
N ASP A 230 13.58 -6.35 15.54
CA ASP A 230 14.99 -6.53 15.15
C ASP A 230 15.11 -7.21 13.77
N ASN A 231 14.24 -8.16 13.43
CA ASN A 231 14.22 -8.79 12.11
C ASN A 231 13.73 -7.84 11.01
N PHE A 232 12.83 -6.92 11.35
CA PHE A 232 12.40 -5.87 10.42
C PHE A 232 13.48 -4.81 10.24
N ILE A 233 14.11 -4.34 11.32
CA ILE A 233 15.20 -3.36 11.31
C ILE A 233 16.38 -3.90 10.51
N ASP A 234 16.80 -5.13 10.79
CA ASP A 234 17.97 -5.76 10.15
C ASP A 234 17.58 -6.51 8.86
N ALA A 235 16.45 -6.20 8.22
CA ALA A 235 15.92 -7.03 7.14
C ALA A 235 16.91 -7.15 5.95
N GLY A 236 17.60 -6.07 5.59
CA GLY A 236 18.64 -6.09 4.54
C GLY A 236 19.98 -6.65 4.99
N THR A 237 20.27 -6.70 6.30
CA THR A 237 21.49 -7.34 6.80
C THR A 237 21.32 -8.86 7.01
N LYS A 238 20.12 -9.31 7.41
CA LYS A 238 19.81 -10.73 7.62
C LYS A 238 19.54 -11.47 6.31
N LEU A 239 18.97 -10.80 5.30
CA LEU A 239 18.67 -11.33 3.95
C LEU A 239 17.95 -12.69 3.95
N ASP A 240 17.21 -12.96 5.02
CA ASP A 240 16.46 -14.18 5.17
C ASP A 240 14.98 -13.84 5.09
N SER A 241 14.38 -14.05 3.93
CA SER A 241 12.96 -13.87 3.71
C SER A 241 12.10 -14.75 4.64
N SER A 242 12.67 -15.79 5.27
CA SER A 242 12.00 -16.58 6.31
C SER A 242 12.00 -15.90 7.68
N SER A 243 12.97 -15.01 7.94
CA SER A 243 13.03 -14.17 9.14
C SER A 243 12.09 -12.96 9.07
N PHE A 244 11.75 -12.51 7.85
CA PHE A 244 10.75 -11.47 7.63
C PHE A 244 9.34 -12.04 7.83
N ILE A 245 8.64 -11.57 8.86
CA ILE A 245 7.31 -12.08 9.24
C ILE A 245 6.28 -11.76 8.16
N LYS A 246 5.41 -12.73 7.90
CA LYS A 246 4.36 -12.65 6.87
C LYS A 246 3.00 -13.03 7.48
N PRO A 247 1.95 -12.23 7.29
CA PRO A 247 1.99 -10.89 6.71
C PRO A 247 2.66 -9.90 7.67
N THR A 248 3.32 -8.88 7.13
CA THR A 248 3.65 -7.67 7.89
C THR A 248 2.75 -6.54 7.39
N VAL A 249 1.97 -5.93 8.29
CA VAL A 249 1.05 -4.84 7.95
C VAL A 249 1.62 -3.55 8.52
N ILE A 250 1.82 -2.55 7.68
CA ILE A 250 2.20 -1.19 8.07
C ILE A 250 0.99 -0.29 7.83
N LEU A 251 0.65 0.58 8.78
CA LEU A 251 -0.32 1.65 8.51
C LEU A 251 0.46 2.86 8.05
N VAL A 252 0.07 3.37 6.89
CA VAL A 252 0.51 4.65 6.38
C VAL A 252 -0.60 5.66 6.64
N ASP A 253 -0.26 6.78 7.28
CA ASP A 253 -1.20 7.84 7.65
C ASP A 253 -0.53 9.21 7.50
N PHE A 254 -0.93 9.95 6.46
CA PHE A 254 -0.48 11.32 6.18
C PHE A 254 -1.45 12.39 6.70
N SER A 255 -2.43 12.00 7.51
CA SER A 255 -3.46 12.91 8.02
C SER A 255 -2.93 13.93 9.02
N LYS A 256 -3.74 14.97 9.26
CA LYS A 256 -3.49 15.93 10.34
C LYS A 256 -3.43 15.23 11.70
N GLU A 257 -4.28 14.25 11.92
CA GLU A 257 -4.31 13.49 13.17
C GLU A 257 -2.97 12.79 13.40
N ALA A 258 -2.43 12.08 12.40
CA ALA A 258 -1.12 11.45 12.49
C ALA A 258 0.02 12.47 12.62
N PHE A 259 -0.07 13.62 11.96
CA PHE A 259 0.89 14.72 12.08
C PHE A 259 0.96 15.25 13.51
N ASP A 260 -0.19 15.57 14.13
CA ASP A 260 -0.26 16.08 15.49
C ASP A 260 0.27 15.05 16.52
N LEU A 261 0.25 13.76 16.18
CA LEU A 261 0.79 12.67 16.98
C LEU A 261 2.29 12.40 16.72
N GLY A 262 2.92 13.10 15.76
CA GLY A 262 4.31 12.86 15.36
C GLY A 262 4.51 11.56 14.56
N ARG A 263 3.45 11.03 13.95
CA ARG A 263 3.41 9.71 13.27
C ARG A 263 3.09 9.79 11.79
N VAL A 264 3.16 10.98 11.18
CA VAL A 264 2.89 11.18 9.77
C VAL A 264 3.76 10.26 8.88
N GLY A 265 3.14 9.69 7.85
CA GLY A 265 3.69 8.65 6.99
C GLY A 265 3.56 7.27 7.63
N VAL A 266 4.67 6.56 7.81
CA VAL A 266 4.70 5.22 8.41
C VAL A 266 4.32 5.28 9.90
N SER A 267 3.09 4.92 10.27
CA SER A 267 2.53 5.20 11.61
C SER A 267 2.64 4.02 12.57
N GLU A 268 2.25 2.82 12.15
CA GLU A 268 2.21 1.61 13.00
C GLU A 268 2.57 0.36 12.20
N ILE A 269 2.91 -0.72 12.92
CA ILE A 269 3.23 -2.02 12.35
C ILE A 269 2.52 -3.16 13.11
N LEU A 270 2.14 -4.20 12.37
CA LEU A 270 1.72 -5.51 12.88
C LEU A 270 2.55 -6.60 12.22
N PHE A 271 3.08 -7.51 13.04
CA PHE A 271 3.73 -8.74 12.59
C PHE A 271 2.74 -9.90 12.70
N GLY A 272 2.06 -10.21 11.61
CA GLY A 272 0.87 -11.06 11.59
C GLY A 272 -0.40 -10.32 12.07
N VAL A 273 -1.56 -10.92 11.84
CA VAL A 273 -2.86 -10.39 12.30
C VAL A 273 -3.49 -11.39 13.26
N SER A 274 -3.44 -11.09 14.55
CA SER A 274 -3.98 -11.96 15.60
C SER A 274 -5.50 -11.91 15.67
N GLY A 275 -6.12 -13.01 16.11
CA GLY A 275 -7.57 -13.16 16.26
C GLY A 275 -8.03 -14.54 15.80
N ASN A 276 -8.96 -15.14 16.53
CA ASN A 276 -9.48 -16.48 16.24
C ASN A 276 -10.53 -16.46 15.12
N THR A 277 -11.16 -15.30 14.90
CA THR A 277 -12.21 -15.12 13.89
C THR A 277 -11.88 -13.98 12.94
N ALA A 278 -12.47 -14.00 11.74
CA ALA A 278 -12.36 -12.88 10.78
C ALA A 278 -12.80 -11.54 11.39
N TYR A 279 -13.80 -11.56 12.29
CA TYR A 279 -14.29 -10.37 12.96
C TYR A 279 -13.28 -9.78 13.95
N GLU A 280 -12.62 -10.63 14.73
CA GLU A 280 -11.57 -10.20 15.69
C GLU A 280 -10.36 -9.63 14.95
N LYS A 281 -9.96 -10.26 13.83
CA LYS A 281 -8.88 -9.74 12.97
C LYS A 281 -9.25 -8.40 12.34
N ALA A 282 -10.47 -8.27 11.81
CA ALA A 282 -10.98 -7.01 11.26
C ALA A 282 -11.04 -5.91 12.32
N GLU A 283 -11.38 -6.25 13.56
CA GLU A 283 -11.42 -5.33 14.69
C GLU A 283 -10.03 -4.85 15.08
N LEU A 284 -9.02 -5.74 15.13
CA LEU A 284 -7.62 -5.36 15.33
C LEU A 284 -7.12 -4.41 14.22
N LEU A 285 -7.44 -4.70 12.96
CA LEU A 285 -7.10 -3.84 11.83
C LEU A 285 -7.79 -2.47 11.96
N LEU A 286 -9.08 -2.43 12.30
CA LEU A 286 -9.79 -1.15 12.54
C LEU A 286 -9.18 -0.36 13.71
N GLN A 287 -8.81 -1.04 14.79
CA GLN A 287 -8.13 -0.43 15.93
C GLN A 287 -6.79 0.18 15.51
N MET A 288 -6.05 -0.52 14.64
CA MET A 288 -4.85 0.01 13.97
C MET A 288 -5.21 1.25 13.16
N TRP A 289 -6.22 1.21 12.30
CA TRP A 289 -6.63 2.38 11.52
C TRP A 289 -6.93 3.60 12.41
N ASN A 290 -7.67 3.39 13.49
CA ASN A 290 -8.21 4.51 14.24
C ASN A 290 -7.21 5.18 15.19
N HIS A 291 -6.07 4.53 15.53
CA HIS A 291 -5.03 5.07 16.43
C HIS A 291 -5.57 5.90 17.60
N THR A 292 -6.58 5.42 18.31
CA THR A 292 -7.38 6.27 19.19
C THR A 292 -6.65 6.56 20.49
N ASP A 293 -6.13 7.77 20.70
CA ASP A 293 -5.36 8.10 21.92
C ASP A 293 -6.13 7.99 23.27
N SER A 294 -7.44 7.78 23.26
CA SER A 294 -8.30 7.79 24.45
C SER A 294 -8.90 6.42 24.86
N ASP A 295 -8.74 5.37 24.06
CA ASP A 295 -9.30 4.04 24.35
C ASP A 295 -8.22 3.09 24.88
N SER A 296 -8.21 2.82 26.19
CA SER A 296 -7.26 1.90 26.83
C SER A 296 -7.52 0.42 26.52
N SER A 297 -8.52 0.08 25.71
CA SER A 297 -8.71 -1.29 25.20
C SER A 297 -8.11 -1.48 23.81
N ASN A 298 -7.83 -0.38 23.09
CA ASN A 298 -7.19 -0.40 21.79
C ASN A 298 -5.66 -0.51 21.97
N PRO A 299 -5.01 -1.56 21.42
CA PRO A 299 -3.59 -1.77 21.60
C PRO A 299 -2.71 -0.72 20.89
N PHE A 300 -3.26 0.09 20.00
CA PHE A 300 -2.53 1.18 19.31
C PHE A 300 -2.60 2.53 20.04
N THR A 301 -3.39 2.60 21.11
CA THR A 301 -3.56 3.80 21.94
C THR A 301 -2.34 4.04 22.82
N LYS A 302 -1.93 5.30 23.02
CA LYS A 302 -0.85 5.66 23.97
C LYS A 302 -1.09 5.22 25.43
N GLY A 303 -2.29 4.75 25.77
CA GLY A 303 -2.71 4.43 27.12
C GLY A 303 -2.68 2.95 27.46
N TYR A 304 -1.57 2.48 28.03
CA TYR A 304 -1.63 1.61 29.21
C TYR A 304 -0.60 2.14 30.23
N ASN A 305 -1.11 2.87 31.24
CA ASN A 305 -0.41 3.09 32.51
C ASN A 305 -0.55 1.78 33.33
N ALA A 306 0.45 1.27 34.04
CA ALA A 306 1.58 1.94 34.69
C ALA A 306 2.95 1.40 34.21
#